data_AF-A0A5X8YZM4-F1
#
_entry.id   AF-A0A5X8YZM4-F1
#
_cell.length_a   1.000
_cell.length_b   1.000
_cell.length_c   1.000
_cell.angle_alpha   90.00
_cell.angle_beta   90.00
_cell.angle_gamma   90.00
#
_symmetry.space_group_name_H-M   'P 1'
#
loop_
_entity.id
_entity.type
_entity.pdbx_description
1 polymer ?
#
loop_
_entity_poly.entity_id
_entity_poly.type
_entity_poly.pdbx_seq_one_letter_code
_entity_poly.pdbx_strand_id
1 'polypeptide(L)'
;MLTPAQKHFQQVMAHRAGLETREETLVERTAHEQILHRLRLAQSRLKGIQSKAAKAVAKKELLPEFEGWIEGTLDSDNGRPD
;
A
#
# COMPACT_ATOMS: atom_id res chain seq x y z
N MET A 1 12.80 -4.29 3.45
CA MET A 1 11.70 -4.99 4.18
C MET A 1 11.30 -4.14 5.36
N LEU A 2 10.00 -4.12 5.69
CA LEU A 2 9.46 -3.37 6.82
C LEU A 2 9.80 -4.05 8.15
N THR A 3 9.94 -3.26 9.21
CA THR A 3 9.93 -3.83 10.57
C THR A 3 8.52 -4.30 10.94
N PRO A 4 8.36 -5.21 11.92
CA PRO A 4 7.03 -5.66 12.35
C PRO A 4 6.11 -4.50 12.75
N ALA A 5 6.64 -3.48 13.44
CA ALA A 5 5.88 -2.29 13.83
C ALA A 5 5.46 -1.45 12.61
N GLN A 6 6.34 -1.28 11.61
CA GLN A 6 6.01 -0.57 10.38
C GLN A 6 4.95 -1.31 9.56
N LYS A 7 5.07 -2.64 9.47
CA LYS A 7 4.08 -3.50 8.80
C LYS A 7 2.72 -3.36 9.47
N HIS A 8 2.67 -3.54 10.79
CA HIS A 8 1.43 -3.40 11.56
C HIS A 8 0.81 -2.00 11.44
N PHE A 9 1.64 -0.95 11.51
CA PHE A 9 1.17 0.42 11.30
C PHE A 9 0.56 0.58 9.91
N GLN A 10 1.24 0.14 8.84
CA GLN A 10 0.66 0.20 7.50
C GLN A 10 -0.66 -0.55 7.39
N GLN A 11 -0.76 -1.74 7.98
CA GLN A 11 -1.99 -2.56 7.96
C GLN A 11 -3.16 -1.85 8.65
N VAL A 12 -2.95 -1.33 9.87
CA VAL A 12 -4.00 -0.64 10.62
C VAL A 12 -4.46 0.64 9.89
N MET A 13 -3.53 1.39 9.32
CA MET A 13 -3.83 2.63 8.62
C MET A 13 -4.53 2.39 7.29
N ALA A 14 -4.10 1.38 6.52
CA ALA A 14 -4.80 0.92 5.34
C ALA A 14 -6.21 0.45 5.69
N HIS A 15 -6.36 -0.23 6.83
CA HIS A 15 -7.65 -0.71 7.22
C HIS A 15 -8.62 0.43 7.50
N ARG A 16 -8.18 1.41 8.28
CA ARG A 16 -8.96 2.61 8.61
C ARG A 16 -9.29 3.47 7.40
N ALA A 17 -8.37 3.58 6.43
CA ALA A 17 -8.60 4.31 5.19
C ALA A 17 -9.66 3.64 4.29
N GLY A 18 -9.82 2.31 4.36
CA GLY A 18 -10.83 1.56 3.62
C GLY A 18 -12.22 1.58 4.26
N LEU A 19 -12.31 1.95 5.55
CA LEU A 19 -13.61 2.16 6.20
C LEU A 19 -14.18 3.50 5.73
N GLU A 20 -15.36 3.49 5.10
CA GLU A 20 -16.15 4.71 4.81
C GLU A 20 -16.71 5.33 6.11
N THR A 21 -15.84 5.64 7.07
CA THR A 21 -16.20 6.43 8.24
C THR A 21 -16.29 7.90 7.83
N ARG A 22 -17.27 8.62 8.36
CA ARG A 22 -17.48 10.04 8.02
C ARG A 22 -16.32 10.95 8.45
N GLU A 23 -15.41 10.48 9.32
CA GLU A 23 -14.29 11.29 9.81
C GLU A 23 -12.96 10.51 9.83
N GLU A 24 -12.16 10.69 8.78
CA GLU A 24 -10.73 10.35 8.79
C GLU A 24 -9.93 11.37 9.62
N THR A 25 -9.12 10.88 10.54
CA THR A 25 -8.13 11.65 11.29
C THR A 25 -7.00 12.16 10.40
N LEU A 26 -6.31 13.22 10.84
CA LEU A 26 -5.13 13.75 10.11
C LEU A 26 -4.03 12.70 9.92
N VAL A 27 -3.83 11.83 10.91
CA VAL A 27 -2.80 10.77 10.86
C VAL A 27 -3.15 9.74 9.79
N GLU A 28 -4.43 9.38 9.65
CA GLU A 28 -4.94 8.47 8.60
C GLU A 28 -4.72 9.04 7.21
N ARG A 29 -5.11 10.31 7.00
CA ARG A 29 -4.89 11.03 5.74
C ARG A 29 -3.41 11.08 5.38
N THR A 30 -2.56 11.48 6.32
CA THR A 30 -1.10 11.56 6.08
C THR A 30 -0.51 10.18 5.76
N ALA A 31 -0.92 9.11 6.42
CA ALA A 31 -0.43 7.76 6.11
C ALA A 31 -0.87 7.32 4.70
N HIS A 32 -2.10 7.64 4.30
CA HIS A 32 -2.61 7.37 2.96
C HIS A 32 -1.84 8.17 1.89
N GLU A 33 -1.58 9.46 2.10
CA GLU A 33 -0.79 10.28 1.18
C GLU A 33 0.65 9.75 1.03
N GLN A 34 1.26 9.30 2.13
CA GLN A 34 2.60 8.72 2.10
C GLN A 34 2.64 7.42 1.28
N ILE A 35 1.64 6.55 1.40
CA ILE A 35 1.63 5.31 0.60
C ILE A 35 1.41 5.61 -0.88
N LEU A 36 0.55 6.57 -1.22
CA LEU A 36 0.31 7.00 -2.61
C LEU A 36 1.56 7.62 -3.22
N HIS A 37 2.30 8.40 -2.45
CA HIS A 37 3.58 8.96 -2.88
C HIS A 37 4.60 7.85 -3.20
N ARG A 38 4.77 6.87 -2.30
CA ARG A 38 5.67 5.73 -2.52
C ARG A 38 5.25 4.90 -3.74
N LEU A 39 3.94 4.66 -3.90
CA LEU A 39 3.39 3.96 -5.05
C LEU A 39 3.73 4.68 -6.36
N ARG A 40 3.61 6.01 -6.39
CA ARG A 40 3.96 6.82 -7.58
C ARG A 40 5.44 6.68 -7.95
N LEU A 41 6.34 6.68 -6.97
CA LEU A 41 7.78 6.46 -7.21
C LEU A 41 8.05 5.04 -7.74
N ALA A 42 7.41 4.03 -7.14
CA ALA A 42 7.51 2.64 -7.59
C ALA A 42 7.00 2.47 -9.03
N GLN A 43 5.85 3.06 -9.36
CA GLN A 43 5.31 3.06 -10.73
C GLN A 43 6.23 3.75 -11.72
N SER A 44 6.83 4.89 -11.34
CA SER A 44 7.83 5.59 -12.18
C SER A 44 9.05 4.69 -12.47
N ARG A 45 9.60 4.03 -11.44
CA ARG A 45 10.69 3.05 -11.59
C ARG A 45 10.29 1.93 -12.55
N LEU A 46 9.11 1.35 -12.36
CA LEU A 46 8.62 0.27 -13.22
C LEU A 46 8.36 0.70 -14.66
N LYS A 47 7.93 1.95 -14.89
CA LYS A 47 7.69 2.50 -16.24
C LYS A 47 8.97 2.55 -17.08
N GLY A 48 10.12 2.78 -16.45
CA GLY A 48 11.42 2.75 -17.14
C GLY A 48 11.87 1.37 -17.62
N ILE A 49 11.25 0.29 -17.13
CA ILE A 49 11.66 -1.08 -17.47
C ILE A 49 10.83 -1.61 -18.64
N GLN A 50 11.49 -1.91 -19.77
CA GLN A 50 10.83 -2.43 -20.96
C GLN A 50 10.59 -3.95 -20.88
N SER A 51 11.56 -4.72 -20.41
CA SER A 51 11.46 -6.18 -20.32
C SER A 51 10.40 -6.59 -19.28
N LYS A 52 9.46 -7.46 -19.70
CA LYS A 52 8.43 -8.02 -18.80
C LYS A 52 9.04 -8.86 -17.68
N ALA A 53 10.07 -9.66 -17.98
CA ALA A 53 10.75 -10.48 -16.99
C ALA A 53 11.48 -9.61 -15.95
N ALA A 54 12.22 -8.58 -16.41
CA ALA A 54 12.90 -7.66 -15.50
C ALA A 54 11.90 -6.86 -14.64
N LYS A 55 10.76 -6.46 -15.22
CA LYS A 55 9.68 -5.79 -14.49
C LYS A 55 9.06 -6.69 -13.42
N ALA A 56 8.93 -7.99 -13.68
CA ALA A 56 8.45 -8.95 -12.68
C ALA A 56 9.43 -9.09 -11.51
N VAL A 57 10.74 -9.13 -11.78
CA VAL A 57 11.78 -9.13 -10.72
C VAL A 57 11.70 -7.86 -9.89
N ALA A 58 11.65 -6.69 -10.52
CA ALA A 58 11.54 -5.41 -9.81
C ALA A 58 10.26 -5.31 -8.96
N LYS A 59 9.13 -5.85 -9.43
CA LYS A 59 7.91 -5.93 -8.62
C LYS A 59 8.10 -6.79 -7.37
N LYS A 60 8.76 -7.96 -7.50
CA LYS A 60 9.05 -8.83 -6.34
C LYS A 60 9.90 -8.12 -5.29
N GLU A 61 10.86 -7.30 -5.70
CA GLU A 61 11.67 -6.51 -4.78
C GLU A 61 10.87 -5.40 -4.07
N LEU A 62 9.92 -4.78 -4.77
CA LEU A 62 9.12 -3.66 -4.26
C LEU A 62 7.98 -4.11 -3.33
N LEU A 63 7.36 -5.28 -3.60
CA LEU A 63 6.19 -5.76 -2.87
C LEU A 63 6.33 -5.77 -1.34
N PRO A 64 7.47 -6.17 -0.74
CA PRO A 64 7.64 -6.16 0.71
C PRO A 64 7.53 -4.78 1.38
N GLU A 65 7.64 -3.68 0.62
CA GLU A 65 7.47 -2.31 1.16
C GLU A 65 6.00 -1.92 1.35
N PHE A 66 5.09 -2.63 0.68
CA PHE A 66 3.65 -2.38 0.68
C PHE A 66 2.85 -3.50 1.36
N GLU A 67 3.52 -4.55 1.87
CA GLU A 67 2.87 -5.76 2.37
C GLU A 67 1.80 -5.46 3.43
N GLY A 68 2.13 -4.63 4.43
CA GLY A 68 1.17 -4.24 5.46
C GLY A 68 -0.02 -3.48 4.89
N TRP A 69 0.21 -2.54 3.97
CA TRP A 69 -0.89 -1.79 3.34
C TRP A 69 -1.79 -2.70 2.50
N ILE A 70 -1.22 -3.63 1.74
CA ILE A 70 -1.97 -4.61 0.94
C ILE A 70 -2.86 -5.47 1.84
N GLU A 71 -2.29 -6.05 2.90
CA GLU A 71 -3.03 -6.85 3.89
C GLU A 71 -4.19 -6.04 4.48
N GLY A 72 -3.93 -4.81 4.96
CA GLY A 72 -4.96 -3.99 5.60
C GLY A 72 -6.07 -3.51 4.66
N THR A 73 -5.75 -3.23 3.39
CA THR A 73 -6.78 -2.91 2.38
C THR A 73 -7.66 -4.13 2.08
N LEU A 74 -7.06 -5.31 1.91
CA LEU A 74 -7.81 -6.55 1.68
C LEU A 74 -8.68 -6.94 2.89
N ASP A 75 -8.19 -6.71 4.12
CA ASP A 75 -8.94 -6.99 5.34
C ASP A 75 -10.15 -6.06 5.53
N SER A 76 -10.11 -4.84 4.97
CA SER A 76 -11.20 -3.86 5.11
C SER A 76 -12.29 -4.04 4.09
N ASP A 77 -11.88 -4.44 2.89
CA ASP A 77 -12.79 -4.83 1.83
C ASP A 77 -13.33 -6.22 2.16
N ASN A 78 -14.34 -6.28 3.04
CA ASN A 78 -15.00 -7.50 3.52
C ASN A 78 -15.76 -8.27 2.42
N GLY A 79 -15.35 -8.18 1.16
CA GLY A 79 -16.01 -8.82 0.02
C GLY A 79 -17.46 -8.38 -0.13
N ARG A 80 -17.77 -7.12 0.21
CA ARG A 80 -19.10 -6.58 -0.06
C ARG A 80 -19.14 -6.24 -1.56
N PRO A 81 -19.93 -6.95 -2.37
CA PRO A 81 -20.12 -6.53 -3.75
C PRO A 81 -20.79 -5.14 -3.73
N ASP A 82 -20.32 -4.27 -4.62
CA ASP A 82 -21.03 -3.08 -5.05
C ASP A 82 -22.34 -3.45 -5.78
#